data_AF-A0A9P1G4L4-F1
#
_entry.id   AF-A0A9P1G4L4-F1
#
_cell.length_a   1.000
_cell.length_b   1.000
_cell.length_c   1.000
_cell.angle_alpha   90.00
_cell.angle_beta   90.00
_cell.angle_gamma   90.00
#
_symmetry.space_group_name_H-M   'P 1'
#
loop_
_entity.id
_entity.type
_entity.pdbx_description
1 polymer ?
#
loop_
_entity_poly.entity_id
_entity_poly.type
_entity_poly.pdbx_seq_one_letter_code
_entity_poly.pdbx_strand_id
1 'polypeptide(L)'
;MAGARNAELEGMKETEARKQHAEELSQSLLQASRKAEQQKRREQRALGEKTRDQIQMVKDVARSFFSSSKKLRYSPAMTPHLSCALWALSVAAATASNEFLVPNWVPSKRLRIRNACQSEPVWIAHMAGQGIGPDLQNVKIEANSMWDFVTPSNLSSTRYWPKFRCDDRGNGCLIGESGGPVQACGQEGCAPPVDTKFEATFGVQAEACNGEQKGCDWVDISLVDGFTVPFELSIHGTCYNGSGTLIQDSQKHIDCSGLDLYHCPAFEDVAGDTVDLRATMGGKVLGCYSPCSKMTLRQWDNDLAVGRSPKDHDLLPYCCPTPPVSPEECKAGPIRSTEYVQTLKRMCPGVYGFAYDDGMGLLRCDSSTKYLFTVGCPKTPDVGIPDELIAKRKLWRLPPLPSVPTKGCHIGAVAICPDGGRCSAESPCCSDGSLCPSWGAMEDASAGCPQPKRLTCVAETSWPSLDMCEVGDFVPCPVSGPQLGTRVALTAALVLQQQPVS
;
A
#
# COMPACT_ATOMS: atom_id res chain seq x y z
N MET A 1 34.13 -27.48 63.56
CA MET A 1 34.03 -26.02 63.27
C MET A 1 35.10 -25.51 62.30
N ALA A 2 36.35 -26.01 62.30
CA ALA A 2 37.38 -25.54 61.36
C ALA A 2 37.08 -25.86 59.87
N GLY A 3 36.50 -27.02 59.56
CA GLY A 3 36.19 -27.41 58.17
C GLY A 3 35.09 -26.57 57.50
N ALA A 4 34.08 -26.12 58.25
CA ALA A 4 32.98 -25.31 57.72
C ALA A 4 33.43 -23.90 57.32
N ARG A 5 34.34 -23.30 58.09
CA ARG A 5 34.92 -21.98 57.78
C ARG A 5 35.80 -21.98 56.53
N ASN A 6 36.49 -23.10 56.26
CA ASN A 6 37.30 -23.22 55.05
C ASN A 6 36.43 -23.35 53.79
N ALA A 7 35.30 -24.07 53.86
CA ALA A 7 34.38 -24.19 52.73
C ALA A 7 33.72 -22.84 52.36
N GLU A 8 33.37 -22.03 53.35
CA GLU A 8 32.79 -20.70 53.16
C GLU A 8 33.80 -19.72 52.54
N LEU A 9 35.07 -19.80 52.96
CA LEU A 9 36.15 -18.98 52.41
C LEU A 9 36.45 -19.32 50.94
N GLU A 10 36.42 -20.61 50.57
CA GLU A 10 36.64 -21.05 49.19
C GLU A 10 35.45 -20.66 48.28
N GLY A 11 34.21 -20.73 48.78
CA GLY A 11 33.03 -20.27 48.03
C GLY A 11 33.04 -18.76 47.75
N MET A 12 33.54 -17.95 48.69
CA MET A 12 33.72 -16.51 48.48
C MET A 12 34.77 -16.21 47.40
N LYS A 13 35.91 -16.92 47.41
CA LYS A 13 36.96 -16.75 46.38
C LYS A 13 36.46 -17.11 44.99
N GLU A 14 35.68 -18.19 44.86
CA GLU A 14 35.10 -18.58 43.58
C GLU A 14 34.09 -17.55 43.06
N THR A 15 33.31 -16.96 43.96
CA THR A 15 32.34 -15.90 43.61
C THR A 15 33.05 -14.62 43.16
N GLU A 16 34.12 -14.23 43.83
CA GLU A 16 34.97 -13.08 43.46
C GLU A 16 35.59 -13.29 42.07
N ALA A 17 36.13 -14.49 41.81
CA ALA A 17 36.74 -14.84 40.52
C ALA A 17 35.71 -14.80 39.37
N ARG A 18 34.48 -15.26 39.60
CA ARG A 18 33.40 -15.18 38.60
C ARG A 18 33.00 -13.74 38.30
N LYS A 19 32.99 -12.85 39.30
CA LYS A 19 32.71 -11.41 39.11
C LYS A 19 33.80 -10.74 38.28
N GLN A 20 35.07 -11.00 38.59
CA GLN A 20 36.20 -10.47 37.83
C GLN A 20 36.17 -10.93 36.36
N HIS A 21 35.91 -12.22 36.12
CA HIS A 21 35.78 -12.74 34.76
C HIS A 21 34.59 -12.13 34.00
N ALA A 22 33.46 -11.88 34.66
CA ALA A 22 32.32 -11.22 34.04
C ALA A 22 32.62 -9.75 33.67
N GLU A 23 33.35 -9.01 34.52
CA GLU A 23 33.78 -7.66 34.22
C GLU A 23 34.77 -7.59 33.05
N GLU A 24 35.73 -8.51 32.99
CA GLU A 24 36.67 -8.64 31.87
C GLU A 24 35.95 -8.93 30.55
N LEU A 25 34.97 -9.85 30.57
CA LEU A 25 34.16 -10.16 29.40
C LEU A 25 33.34 -8.94 28.93
N SER A 26 32.74 -8.21 29.87
CA SER A 26 31.98 -6.99 29.58
C SER A 26 32.88 -5.90 28.96
N GLN A 27 34.09 -5.71 29.49
CA GLN A 27 35.05 -4.74 28.93
C GLN A 27 35.52 -5.16 27.53
N SER A 28 35.77 -6.45 27.31
CA SER A 28 36.14 -7.00 26.00
C SER A 28 35.05 -6.76 24.94
N LEU A 29 33.78 -7.02 25.29
CA LEU A 29 32.64 -6.77 24.42
C LEU A 29 32.47 -5.28 24.09
N LEU A 30 32.66 -4.39 25.07
CA LEU A 30 32.60 -2.94 24.86
C LEU A 30 33.71 -2.47 23.91
N GLN A 31 34.93 -3.00 24.04
CA GLN A 31 36.04 -2.70 23.14
C GLN A 31 35.78 -3.22 21.71
N ALA A 32 35.22 -4.43 21.57
CA ALA A 32 34.86 -4.99 20.27
C ALA A 32 33.79 -4.13 19.57
N SER A 33 32.75 -3.70 20.31
CA SER A 33 31.71 -2.81 19.79
C SER A 33 32.27 -1.47 19.28
N ARG A 34 33.17 -0.83 20.07
CA ARG A 34 33.84 0.42 19.65
C ARG A 34 34.69 0.23 18.39
N LYS A 35 35.40 -0.90 18.25
CA LYS A 35 36.18 -1.21 17.04
C LYS A 35 35.28 -1.40 15.82
N ALA A 36 34.17 -2.11 15.97
CA ALA A 36 33.19 -2.30 14.90
C ALA A 36 32.58 -0.96 14.44
N GLU A 37 32.24 -0.07 15.37
CA GLU A 37 31.69 1.24 15.03
C GLU A 37 32.74 2.13 14.33
N GLN A 38 34.00 2.08 14.74
CA GLN A 38 35.09 2.78 14.05
C GLN A 38 35.32 2.24 12.64
N GLN A 39 35.25 0.93 12.43
CA GLN A 39 35.37 0.32 11.10
C GLN A 39 34.22 0.77 10.20
N LYS A 40 32.98 0.72 10.68
CA LYS A 40 31.79 1.21 9.94
C LYS A 40 31.94 2.68 9.53
N ARG A 41 32.46 3.54 10.41
CA ARG A 41 32.73 4.95 10.09
C ARG A 41 33.83 5.13 9.03
N ARG A 42 34.86 4.26 9.01
CA ARG A 42 35.90 4.27 7.97
C ARG A 42 35.34 3.86 6.61
N GLU A 43 34.55 2.79 6.57
CA GLU A 43 33.90 2.31 5.35
C GLU A 43 32.94 3.36 4.76
N GLN A 44 32.15 4.03 5.61
CA GLN A 44 31.28 5.13 5.17
C GLN A 44 32.05 6.32 4.60
N ARG A 45 33.20 6.68 5.19
CA ARG A 45 34.07 7.74 4.63
C ARG A 45 34.66 7.34 3.29
N ALA A 46 35.15 6.11 3.16
CA ALA A 46 35.69 5.60 1.91
C ALA A 46 34.63 5.56 0.80
N LEU A 47 33.39 5.19 1.11
CA LEU A 47 32.28 5.23 0.16
C LEU A 47 31.92 6.66 -0.26
N GLY A 48 31.94 7.60 0.69
CA GLY A 48 31.73 9.03 0.41
C GLY A 48 32.81 9.63 -0.50
N GLU A 49 34.08 9.28 -0.28
CA GLU A 49 35.20 9.68 -1.13
C GLU A 49 35.07 9.09 -2.55
N LYS A 50 34.79 7.79 -2.68
CA LYS A 50 34.57 7.14 -3.98
C LYS A 50 33.40 7.78 -4.76
N THR A 51 32.33 8.14 -4.07
CA THR A 51 31.17 8.84 -4.68
C THR A 51 31.58 10.24 -5.15
N ARG A 52 32.39 10.96 -4.37
CA ARG A 52 32.90 12.29 -4.74
C ARG A 52 33.78 12.24 -5.98
N ASP A 53 34.65 11.24 -6.08
CA ASP A 53 35.52 11.03 -7.23
C ASP A 53 34.71 10.70 -8.49
N GLN A 54 33.68 9.86 -8.38
CA GLN A 54 32.76 9.59 -9.50
C GLN A 54 32.03 10.85 -9.97
N ILE A 55 31.51 11.66 -9.05
CA ILE A 55 30.86 12.94 -9.38
C ILE A 55 31.85 13.90 -10.07
N GLN A 56 33.09 13.94 -9.59
CA GLN A 56 34.13 14.80 -10.17
C GLN A 56 34.50 14.35 -11.60
N MET A 57 34.63 13.04 -11.82
CA MET A 57 34.86 12.46 -13.15
C MET A 57 33.76 12.84 -14.14
N VAL A 58 32.49 12.74 -13.74
CA VAL A 58 31.35 13.13 -14.59
C VAL A 58 31.40 14.63 -14.93
N LYS A 59 31.74 15.48 -13.95
CA LYS A 59 31.92 16.93 -14.19
C LYS A 59 33.06 17.23 -15.16
N ASP A 60 34.13 16.45 -15.15
CA ASP A 60 35.29 16.65 -16.02
C ASP A 60 34.99 16.20 -17.46
N VAL A 61 34.28 15.09 -17.63
CA VAL A 61 33.75 14.64 -18.93
C VAL A 61 32.81 15.69 -19.53
N ALA A 62 31.88 16.21 -18.73
CA ALA A 62 30.97 17.26 -19.17
C ALA A 62 31.73 18.54 -19.59
N ARG A 63 32.73 18.98 -18.81
CA ARG A 63 33.55 20.16 -19.15
C ARG A 63 34.36 19.96 -20.44
N SER A 64 34.91 18.77 -20.67
CA SER A 64 35.61 18.44 -21.92
C SER A 64 34.68 18.51 -23.14
N PHE A 65 33.45 18.04 -22.99
CA PHE A 65 32.42 18.09 -24.05
C PHE A 65 32.00 19.53 -24.39
N PHE A 66 31.78 20.38 -23.39
CA PHE A 66 31.44 21.80 -23.59
C PHE A 66 32.61 22.64 -24.13
N SER A 67 33.86 22.26 -23.84
CA SER A 67 35.05 22.90 -24.41
C SER A 67 35.21 22.58 -25.91
N SER A 68 34.90 21.33 -26.29
CA SER A 68 35.05 20.86 -27.68
C SER A 68 33.96 21.39 -28.62
N SER A 69 32.73 21.57 -28.12
CA SER A 69 31.61 22.14 -28.90
C SER A 69 31.79 23.62 -29.24
N LYS A 70 32.56 24.40 -28.46
CA LYS A 70 32.86 25.81 -28.77
C LYS A 70 33.86 26.02 -29.91
N LYS A 71 34.53 24.97 -30.41
CA LYS A 71 35.48 25.07 -31.54
C LYS A 71 34.90 24.71 -32.91
N LEU A 72 33.66 24.24 -32.99
CA LEU A 72 32.98 23.96 -34.26
C LEU A 72 32.35 25.25 -34.82
N ARG A 73 33.16 26.01 -35.58
CA ARG A 73 32.61 27.00 -36.52
C ARG A 73 31.91 26.25 -37.65
N TYR A 74 30.63 26.56 -37.83
CA TYR A 74 29.78 26.07 -38.92
C TYR A 74 30.42 26.41 -40.28
N SER A 75 30.90 25.40 -41.00
CA SER A 75 31.12 25.47 -42.45
C SER A 75 30.00 24.66 -43.13
N PRO A 76 29.20 25.25 -44.04
CA PRO A 76 28.07 24.56 -44.64
C PRO A 76 28.53 23.79 -45.88
N ALA A 77 29.18 22.65 -45.67
CA ALA A 77 29.33 21.59 -46.67
C ALA A 77 29.97 20.36 -46.01
N MET A 78 29.21 19.26 -45.85
CA MET A 78 29.66 17.86 -46.02
C MET A 78 28.68 16.83 -45.39
N THR A 79 27.98 16.10 -46.29
CA THR A 79 27.88 14.63 -46.46
C THR A 79 27.59 13.64 -45.30
N PRO A 80 26.94 12.49 -45.60
CA PRO A 80 26.13 11.69 -44.66
C PRO A 80 26.91 10.61 -43.89
N HIS A 81 28.14 10.89 -43.44
CA HIS A 81 28.94 9.92 -42.67
C HIS A 81 29.00 10.18 -41.15
N LEU A 82 28.49 11.31 -40.66
CA LEU A 82 28.45 11.59 -39.21
C LEU A 82 27.30 10.89 -38.45
N SER A 83 26.32 10.31 -39.15
CA SER A 83 25.15 9.69 -38.50
C SER A 83 25.44 8.34 -37.84
N CYS A 84 26.46 7.59 -38.29
CA CYS A 84 26.80 6.29 -37.68
C CYS A 84 27.62 6.41 -36.39
N ALA A 85 28.51 7.40 -36.29
CA ALA A 85 29.35 7.59 -35.09
C ALA A 85 28.53 8.10 -33.88
N LEU A 86 27.51 8.92 -34.13
CA LEU A 86 26.59 9.41 -33.09
C LEU A 86 25.61 8.34 -32.60
N TRP A 87 25.25 7.36 -33.45
CA TRP A 87 24.43 6.21 -33.03
C TRP A 87 25.23 5.20 -32.20
N ALA A 88 26.50 4.92 -32.56
CA ALA A 88 27.35 3.97 -31.82
C ALA A 88 27.71 4.45 -30.39
N LEU A 89 27.85 5.77 -30.18
CA LEU A 89 28.09 6.36 -28.85
C LEU A 89 26.83 6.41 -27.96
N SER A 90 25.64 6.38 -28.56
CA SER A 90 24.37 6.30 -27.82
C SER A 90 24.13 4.90 -27.24
N VAL A 91 24.65 3.85 -27.89
CA VAL A 91 24.52 2.46 -27.42
C VAL A 91 25.55 2.10 -26.33
N ALA A 92 26.75 2.70 -26.35
CA ALA A 92 27.77 2.45 -25.32
C ALA A 92 27.51 3.19 -23.99
N ALA A 93 26.80 4.32 -24.00
CA ALA A 93 26.40 5.02 -22.77
C ALA A 93 25.23 4.35 -22.05
N ALA A 94 24.44 3.52 -22.75
CA ALA A 94 23.29 2.81 -22.18
C ALA A 94 23.65 1.48 -21.48
N THR A 95 24.88 0.97 -21.66
CA THR A 95 25.28 -0.36 -21.12
C THR A 95 26.23 -0.30 -19.93
N ALA A 96 26.69 0.89 -19.51
CA ALA A 96 27.65 1.06 -18.42
C ALA A 96 27.07 1.67 -17.12
N SER A 97 25.75 1.72 -16.97
CA SER A 97 25.08 2.18 -15.73
C SER A 97 23.90 1.29 -15.33
N ASN A 98 24.09 -0.02 -15.40
CA ASN A 98 23.13 -0.99 -14.86
C ASN A 98 23.49 -1.48 -13.43
N GLU A 99 24.37 -0.76 -12.72
CA GLU A 99 24.44 -0.88 -11.27
C GLU A 99 23.29 -0.08 -10.66
N PHE A 100 22.21 -0.80 -10.34
CA PHE A 100 21.29 -0.54 -9.24
C PHE A 100 21.27 0.92 -8.73
N LEU A 101 20.65 1.81 -9.49
CA LEU A 101 20.08 3.02 -8.91
C LEU A 101 19.00 2.56 -7.94
N VAL A 102 19.35 2.38 -6.66
CA VAL A 102 18.33 2.32 -5.60
C VAL A 102 17.69 3.71 -5.61
N PRO A 103 16.45 3.88 -6.11
CA PRO A 103 15.89 5.21 -6.27
C PRO A 103 15.69 5.83 -4.89
N ASN A 104 15.93 7.14 -4.75
CA ASN A 104 15.79 7.86 -3.48
C ASN A 104 14.41 7.60 -2.83
N TRP A 105 14.36 6.73 -1.83
CA TRP A 105 13.14 6.43 -1.10
C TRP A 105 12.88 7.52 -0.07
N VAL A 106 11.67 8.10 -0.09
CA VAL A 106 11.23 8.99 0.99
C VAL A 106 10.95 8.13 2.24
N PRO A 107 11.30 8.55 3.47
CA PRO A 107 11.08 7.74 4.68
C PRO A 107 9.64 7.26 4.83
N SER A 108 8.64 8.11 4.56
CA SER A 108 7.20 7.80 4.56
C SER A 108 6.72 6.91 3.40
N LYS A 109 7.61 6.48 2.50
CA LYS A 109 7.28 5.60 1.38
C LYS A 109 8.20 4.39 1.39
N ARG A 110 7.67 3.27 1.87
CA ARG A 110 8.41 2.00 2.01
C ARG A 110 8.03 0.96 0.98
N LEU A 111 6.85 1.08 0.38
CA LEU A 111 6.38 0.20 -0.67
C LEU A 111 6.46 0.92 -2.02
N ARG A 112 7.21 0.33 -2.95
CA ARG A 112 7.15 0.67 -4.37
C ARG A 112 6.56 -0.49 -5.12
N ILE A 113 5.59 -0.19 -5.96
CA ILE A 113 5.05 -1.17 -6.89
C ILE A 113 5.52 -0.82 -8.29
N ARG A 114 6.11 -1.79 -8.99
CA ARG A 114 6.55 -1.66 -10.38
C ARG A 114 5.64 -2.47 -11.28
N ASN A 115 5.21 -1.87 -12.38
CA ASN A 115 4.59 -2.59 -13.49
C ASN A 115 5.69 -3.10 -14.43
N ALA A 116 5.87 -4.41 -14.53
CA ALA A 116 6.83 -5.02 -15.46
C ALA A 116 6.23 -5.28 -16.85
N CYS A 117 4.97 -4.91 -17.09
CA CYS A 117 4.38 -5.04 -18.42
C CYS A 117 4.92 -4.04 -19.42
N GLN A 118 5.11 -4.53 -20.65
CA GLN A 118 5.67 -3.74 -21.74
C GLN A 118 4.65 -2.81 -22.39
N SER A 119 3.37 -3.18 -22.41
CA SER A 119 2.37 -2.53 -23.26
C SER A 119 1.02 -2.24 -22.59
N GLU A 120 0.75 -2.75 -21.38
CA GLU A 120 -0.50 -2.48 -20.68
C GLU A 120 -0.27 -1.89 -19.28
N PRO A 121 -1.11 -0.93 -18.84
CA PRO A 121 -1.05 -0.41 -17.49
C PRO A 121 -1.61 -1.43 -16.50
N VAL A 122 -1.14 -1.33 -15.26
CA VAL A 122 -1.75 -1.99 -14.10
C VAL A 122 -2.44 -0.95 -13.24
N TRP A 123 -3.57 -1.30 -12.66
CA TRP A 123 -4.26 -0.50 -11.65
C TRP A 123 -4.07 -1.18 -10.31
N ILE A 124 -3.51 -0.47 -9.33
CA ILE A 124 -3.37 -1.01 -7.99
C ILE A 124 -4.57 -0.59 -7.17
N ALA A 125 -5.31 -1.58 -6.73
CA ALA A 125 -6.29 -1.43 -5.69
C ALA A 125 -5.64 -1.66 -4.33
N HIS A 126 -6.09 -0.93 -3.32
CA HIS A 126 -5.61 -1.11 -1.96
C HIS A 126 -6.65 -0.81 -0.89
N MET A 127 -6.34 -1.26 0.31
CA MET A 127 -7.08 -0.95 1.53
C MET A 127 -6.14 -0.85 2.71
N ALA A 128 -6.56 -0.15 3.76
CA ALA A 128 -5.95 -0.12 5.08
C ALA A 128 -7.05 -0.24 6.14
N GLY A 129 -7.04 -1.31 6.92
CA GLY A 129 -8.15 -1.65 7.80
C GLY A 129 -9.43 -1.87 6.98
N GLN A 130 -10.46 -1.06 7.20
CA GLN A 130 -11.71 -1.10 6.43
C GLN A 130 -11.83 0.01 5.38
N GLY A 131 -10.81 0.87 5.25
CA GLY A 131 -10.81 2.04 4.36
C GLY A 131 -9.82 1.92 3.19
N ILE A 132 -9.78 2.94 2.34
CA ILE A 132 -8.92 2.97 1.14
C ILE A 132 -7.42 3.05 1.51
N GLY A 133 -7.06 3.61 2.67
CA GLY A 133 -5.67 3.95 2.98
C GLY A 133 -5.32 5.39 2.55
N PRO A 134 -4.04 5.80 2.65
CA PRO A 134 -3.64 7.19 2.44
C PRO A 134 -3.56 7.62 0.97
N ASP A 135 -3.25 6.71 0.05
CA ASP A 135 -3.31 6.97 -1.39
C ASP A 135 -4.75 6.83 -1.93
N LEU A 136 -5.05 7.49 -3.06
CA LEU A 136 -6.33 7.36 -3.77
C LEU A 136 -6.52 5.94 -4.32
N GLN A 137 -7.74 5.40 -4.21
CA GLN A 137 -8.07 4.08 -4.75
C GLN A 137 -7.79 3.98 -6.25
N ASN A 138 -7.45 2.79 -6.73
CA ASN A 138 -7.14 2.52 -8.14
C ASN A 138 -5.99 3.40 -8.65
N VAL A 139 -4.79 3.24 -8.09
CA VAL A 139 -3.60 3.93 -8.60
C VAL A 139 -3.17 3.31 -9.92
N LYS A 140 -3.20 4.08 -11.01
CA LYS A 140 -2.70 3.63 -12.32
C LYS A 140 -1.18 3.69 -12.37
N ILE A 141 -0.55 2.58 -12.77
CA ILE A 141 0.87 2.50 -13.06
C ILE A 141 1.03 2.11 -14.54
N GLU A 142 1.53 3.05 -15.34
CA GLU A 142 1.77 2.82 -16.77
C GLU A 142 2.79 1.68 -17.00
N ALA A 143 2.81 1.16 -18.23
CA ALA A 143 3.76 0.14 -18.65
C ALA A 143 5.20 0.53 -18.28
N ASN A 144 5.98 -0.44 -17.77
CA ASN A 144 7.36 -0.26 -17.30
C ASN A 144 7.58 0.85 -16.26
N SER A 145 6.52 1.37 -15.64
CA SER A 145 6.60 2.45 -14.65
C SER A 145 6.48 1.90 -13.23
N MET A 146 6.66 2.79 -12.24
CA MET A 146 6.58 2.44 -10.82
C MET A 146 5.87 3.55 -10.03
N TRP A 147 5.27 3.18 -8.91
CA TRP A 147 4.63 4.11 -7.97
C TRP A 147 5.08 3.83 -6.55
N ASP A 148 5.35 4.91 -5.80
CA ASP A 148 5.71 4.84 -4.39
C ASP A 148 4.48 5.18 -3.53
N PHE A 149 3.97 4.16 -2.84
CA PHE A 149 2.84 4.28 -1.94
C PHE A 149 3.24 4.94 -0.62
N VAL A 150 2.33 5.73 -0.07
CA VAL A 150 2.49 6.39 1.22
C VAL A 150 2.24 5.36 2.32
N THR A 151 3.27 5.07 3.10
CA THR A 151 3.25 4.10 4.20
C THR A 151 3.67 4.78 5.52
N PRO A 152 2.79 5.63 6.09
CA PRO A 152 3.08 6.33 7.33
C PRO A 152 3.24 5.32 8.48
N SER A 153 3.79 5.82 9.58
CA SER A 153 3.86 5.07 10.84
C SER A 153 2.47 4.58 11.28
N ASN A 154 2.38 3.37 11.81
CA ASN A 154 1.14 2.73 12.29
C ASN A 154 0.07 2.50 11.21
N LEU A 155 0.45 2.37 9.93
CA LEU A 155 -0.48 1.98 8.88
C LEU A 155 -0.70 0.45 8.94
N SER A 156 -1.83 0.00 9.48
CA SER A 156 -2.11 -1.42 9.71
C SER A 156 -3.07 -2.03 8.71
N SER A 157 -3.05 -3.38 8.64
CA SER A 157 -3.99 -4.19 7.87
C SER A 157 -4.11 -3.73 6.42
N THR A 158 -2.96 -3.46 5.79
CA THR A 158 -2.92 -3.02 4.40
C THR A 158 -2.89 -4.19 3.46
N ARG A 159 -3.53 -4.01 2.31
CA ARG A 159 -3.48 -4.95 1.19
C ARG A 159 -3.35 -4.14 -0.09
N TYR A 160 -2.49 -4.57 -0.99
CA TYR A 160 -2.31 -3.98 -2.31
C TYR A 160 -2.38 -5.10 -3.33
N TRP A 161 -3.22 -4.97 -4.35
CA TRP A 161 -3.38 -5.98 -5.39
C TRP A 161 -3.54 -5.35 -6.77
N PRO A 162 -3.01 -6.00 -7.81
CA PRO A 162 -3.06 -5.50 -9.16
C PRO A 162 -4.36 -5.88 -9.87
N LYS A 163 -4.86 -4.95 -10.67
CA LYS A 163 -6.01 -5.10 -11.55
C LYS A 163 -5.61 -4.77 -12.98
N PHE A 164 -6.15 -5.51 -13.93
CA PHE A 164 -5.83 -5.37 -15.34
C PHE A 164 -7.06 -5.23 -16.21
N ARG A 165 -6.86 -4.56 -17.36
CA ARG A 165 -7.87 -4.39 -18.41
C ARG A 165 -9.14 -3.72 -17.88
N CYS A 166 -8.92 -2.63 -17.14
CA CYS A 166 -9.94 -1.78 -16.55
C CYS A 166 -10.38 -0.67 -17.50
N ASP A 167 -11.43 0.05 -17.11
CA ASP A 167 -11.74 1.36 -17.68
C ASP A 167 -10.68 2.42 -17.30
N ASP A 168 -10.88 3.65 -17.80
CA ASP A 168 -9.95 4.77 -17.57
C ASP A 168 -9.93 5.28 -16.12
N ARG A 169 -10.75 4.72 -15.23
CA ARG A 169 -10.82 5.01 -13.79
C ARG A 169 -10.37 3.83 -12.92
N GLY A 170 -9.89 2.76 -13.55
CA GLY A 170 -9.50 1.54 -12.87
C GLY A 170 -10.67 0.75 -12.30
N ASN A 171 -11.88 0.90 -12.83
CA ASN A 171 -13.04 0.08 -12.48
C ASN A 171 -13.39 -0.88 -13.61
N GLY A 172 -14.32 -1.79 -13.34
CA GLY A 172 -14.78 -2.76 -14.33
C GLY A 172 -13.65 -3.63 -14.86
N CYS A 173 -12.60 -3.86 -14.07
CA CYS A 173 -11.44 -4.62 -14.50
C CYS A 173 -11.80 -6.08 -14.80
N LEU A 174 -11.16 -6.64 -15.83
CA LEU A 174 -11.34 -8.05 -16.16
C LEU A 174 -10.66 -8.95 -15.12
N ILE A 175 -9.51 -8.50 -14.60
CA ILE A 175 -8.72 -9.21 -13.59
C ILE A 175 -8.62 -8.33 -12.36
N GLY A 176 -8.87 -8.94 -11.19
CA GLY A 176 -8.64 -8.36 -9.87
C GLY A 176 -9.63 -7.31 -9.35
N GLU A 177 -10.81 -7.19 -9.96
CA GLU A 177 -11.90 -6.36 -9.43
C GLU A 177 -12.63 -7.06 -8.27
N SER A 178 -11.91 -7.38 -7.21
CA SER A 178 -12.40 -8.23 -6.11
C SER A 178 -13.18 -7.50 -5.01
N GLY A 179 -13.53 -6.23 -5.23
CA GLY A 179 -14.44 -5.48 -4.34
C GLY A 179 -13.79 -4.84 -3.12
N GLY A 180 -12.72 -4.05 -3.31
CA GLY A 180 -12.14 -3.23 -2.25
C GLY A 180 -13.02 -2.02 -1.87
N PRO A 181 -12.64 -1.24 -0.82
CA PRO A 181 -13.34 -0.03 -0.44
C PRO A 181 -13.54 0.89 -1.65
N VAL A 182 -14.78 1.37 -1.83
CA VAL A 182 -15.28 2.21 -2.92
C VAL A 182 -15.11 1.67 -4.35
N GLN A 183 -14.75 0.39 -4.52
CA GLN A 183 -14.69 -0.22 -5.85
C GLN A 183 -16.07 -0.64 -6.33
N ALA A 184 -16.34 -0.39 -7.62
CA ALA A 184 -17.56 -0.79 -8.28
C ALA A 184 -17.29 -2.00 -9.17
N CYS A 185 -17.92 -3.12 -8.83
CA CYS A 185 -17.86 -4.33 -9.62
C CYS A 185 -18.81 -4.25 -10.83
N GLY A 186 -18.51 -5.01 -11.88
CA GLY A 186 -19.34 -5.07 -13.09
C GLY A 186 -20.66 -5.81 -12.87
N GLN A 187 -21.48 -5.91 -13.92
CA GLN A 187 -22.74 -6.67 -13.88
C GLN A 187 -22.56 -8.14 -13.49
N GLU A 188 -21.42 -8.74 -13.85
CA GLU A 188 -21.05 -10.12 -13.52
C GLU A 188 -20.68 -10.31 -12.04
N GLY A 189 -20.80 -9.25 -11.22
CA GLY A 189 -20.34 -9.22 -9.84
C GLY A 189 -18.83 -9.00 -9.70
N CYS A 190 -18.37 -8.96 -8.46
CA CYS A 190 -16.95 -8.82 -8.14
C CYS A 190 -16.19 -10.09 -8.50
N ALA A 191 -14.92 -9.92 -8.88
CA ALA A 191 -14.00 -11.04 -8.95
C ALA A 191 -13.89 -11.73 -7.58
N PRO A 192 -13.64 -13.04 -7.54
CA PRO A 192 -13.25 -13.69 -6.29
C PRO A 192 -11.94 -13.05 -5.78
N PRO A 193 -11.77 -12.82 -4.46
CA PRO A 193 -10.56 -12.23 -3.85
C PRO A 193 -9.32 -13.15 -3.85
N VAL A 194 -9.11 -13.86 -4.96
CA VAL A 194 -7.96 -14.73 -5.27
C VAL A 194 -6.76 -13.94 -5.78
N ASP A 195 -6.70 -12.63 -5.52
CA ASP A 195 -5.69 -11.76 -6.08
C ASP A 195 -4.30 -12.06 -5.56
N THR A 196 -3.31 -11.98 -6.44
CA THR A 196 -1.92 -11.82 -6.02
C THR A 196 -1.82 -10.52 -5.21
N LYS A 197 -1.49 -10.61 -3.93
CA LYS A 197 -1.57 -9.47 -2.99
C LYS A 197 -0.30 -9.31 -2.16
N PHE A 198 0.07 -8.05 -1.91
CA PHE A 198 1.05 -7.66 -0.91
C PHE A 198 0.30 -7.19 0.34
N GLU A 199 0.50 -7.85 1.47
CA GLU A 199 -0.13 -7.49 2.74
C GLU A 199 0.93 -6.98 3.72
N ALA A 200 0.57 -5.91 4.45
CA ALA A 200 1.48 -5.36 5.43
C ALA A 200 0.78 -4.64 6.58
N THR A 201 1.42 -4.66 7.74
CA THR A 201 1.22 -3.70 8.83
C THR A 201 2.55 -2.99 9.08
N PHE A 202 2.52 -1.68 8.97
CA PHE A 202 3.68 -0.82 8.97
C PHE A 202 3.89 -0.18 10.35
N GLY A 203 5.01 -0.50 11.00
CA GLY A 203 5.40 0.03 12.29
C GLY A 203 5.77 1.51 12.27
N VAL A 204 5.99 2.06 13.46
CA VAL A 204 6.51 3.40 13.70
C VAL A 204 7.97 3.48 13.24
N GLN A 205 8.25 4.45 12.38
CA GLN A 205 9.61 4.69 11.90
C GLN A 205 10.53 5.13 13.03
N ALA A 206 11.80 4.71 12.95
CA ALA A 206 12.86 4.98 13.92
C ALA A 206 12.68 4.34 15.32
N GLU A 207 11.55 3.66 15.57
CA GLU A 207 11.40 2.77 16.72
C GLU A 207 12.07 1.42 16.45
N ALA A 208 12.63 0.82 17.50
CA ALA A 208 13.31 -0.47 17.40
C ALA A 208 12.31 -1.60 17.20
N CYS A 209 12.60 -2.52 16.27
CA CYS A 209 11.86 -3.77 16.14
C CYS A 209 12.40 -4.82 17.14
N ASN A 210 11.97 -4.72 18.40
CA ASN A 210 12.33 -5.64 19.49
C ASN A 210 11.39 -6.87 19.59
N GLY A 211 10.52 -7.06 18.60
CA GLY A 211 9.48 -8.09 18.60
C GLY A 211 8.13 -7.66 19.14
N GLU A 212 8.03 -6.46 19.73
CA GLU A 212 6.75 -5.80 19.94
C GLU A 212 6.32 -5.06 18.66
N GLN A 213 5.01 -4.85 18.48
CA GLN A 213 4.44 -4.31 17.24
C GLN A 213 4.94 -2.90 16.87
N LYS A 214 5.40 -2.09 17.84
CA LYS A 214 5.60 -0.65 17.61
C LYS A 214 6.60 -0.32 16.51
N GLY A 215 7.79 -0.94 16.49
CA GLY A 215 8.85 -0.62 15.53
C GLY A 215 8.98 -1.61 14.36
N CYS A 216 8.10 -2.61 14.28
CA CYS A 216 8.19 -3.69 13.30
C CYS A 216 7.19 -3.53 12.17
N ASP A 217 7.65 -3.78 10.96
CA ASP A 217 6.78 -4.07 9.82
C ASP A 217 6.45 -5.57 9.84
N TRP A 218 5.19 -5.90 9.66
CA TRP A 218 4.70 -7.26 9.47
C TRP A 218 4.24 -7.38 8.04
N VAL A 219 4.91 -8.21 7.24
CA VAL A 219 4.69 -8.29 5.80
C VAL A 219 4.51 -9.74 5.41
N ASP A 220 3.54 -9.99 4.55
CA ASP A 220 3.36 -11.27 3.92
C ASP A 220 2.96 -11.08 2.45
N ILE A 221 3.41 -12.02 1.63
CA ILE A 221 2.84 -12.25 0.30
C ILE A 221 2.27 -13.64 0.34
N SER A 222 0.99 -13.73 0.05
CA SER A 222 0.18 -14.90 0.31
C SER A 222 -0.58 -15.29 -0.94
N LEU A 223 -0.45 -16.56 -1.35
CA LEU A 223 -1.30 -17.18 -2.36
C LEU A 223 -2.30 -18.14 -1.70
N VAL A 224 -2.56 -17.95 -0.39
CA VAL A 224 -3.50 -18.75 0.40
C VAL A 224 -4.91 -18.68 -0.17
N ASP A 225 -5.32 -17.52 -0.68
CA ASP A 225 -6.64 -17.37 -1.29
C ASP A 225 -6.63 -17.79 -2.76
N GLY A 226 -5.48 -17.80 -3.43
CA GLY A 226 -5.38 -17.96 -4.88
C GLY A 226 -4.32 -17.03 -5.48
N PHE A 227 -4.28 -16.95 -6.82
CA PHE A 227 -3.47 -15.97 -7.53
C PHE A 227 -4.12 -15.50 -8.84
N THR A 228 -3.75 -14.31 -9.31
CA THR A 228 -4.21 -13.75 -10.59
C THR A 228 -3.08 -13.44 -11.56
N VAL A 229 -1.94 -12.95 -11.05
CA VAL A 229 -0.80 -12.52 -11.88
C VAL A 229 0.56 -12.89 -11.28
N PRO A 230 1.60 -13.07 -12.11
CA PRO A 230 2.97 -13.25 -11.64
C PRO A 230 3.52 -12.00 -10.96
N PHE A 231 4.50 -12.19 -10.08
CA PHE A 231 5.13 -11.10 -9.36
C PHE A 231 6.55 -11.45 -8.90
N GLU A 232 7.28 -10.44 -8.45
CA GLU A 232 8.49 -10.59 -7.66
C GLU A 232 8.42 -9.66 -6.44
N LEU A 233 9.03 -10.07 -5.34
CA LEU A 233 9.25 -9.20 -4.17
C LEU A 233 10.72 -9.13 -3.83
N SER A 234 11.23 -7.90 -3.75
CA SER A 234 12.57 -7.62 -3.21
C SER A 234 12.46 -6.84 -1.91
N ILE A 235 13.11 -7.35 -0.88
CA ILE A 235 13.13 -6.81 0.48
C ILE A 235 14.49 -6.20 0.77
N HIS A 236 14.52 -4.91 1.06
CA HIS A 236 15.73 -4.16 1.34
C HIS A 236 15.72 -3.71 2.81
N GLY A 237 16.22 -4.58 3.69
CA GLY A 237 16.29 -4.33 5.13
C GLY A 237 16.61 -5.59 5.92
N THR A 238 16.41 -5.50 7.24
CA THR A 238 16.53 -6.63 8.17
C THR A 238 15.14 -7.20 8.39
N CYS A 239 14.99 -8.51 8.21
CA CYS A 239 13.73 -9.20 8.46
C CYS A 239 13.96 -10.56 9.09
N TYR A 240 12.94 -11.03 9.80
CA TYR A 240 12.90 -12.28 10.52
C TYR A 240 11.68 -13.07 10.04
N ASN A 241 11.80 -14.39 9.92
CA ASN A 241 10.67 -15.27 9.59
C ASN A 241 9.77 -15.50 10.82
N GLY A 242 8.70 -16.28 10.65
CA GLY A 242 7.75 -16.61 11.74
C GLY A 242 8.35 -17.32 12.95
N SER A 243 9.54 -17.93 12.85
CA SER A 243 10.27 -18.51 13.99
C SER A 243 11.20 -17.52 14.68
N GLY A 244 11.25 -16.26 14.24
CA GLY A 244 12.16 -15.24 14.75
C GLY A 244 13.60 -15.36 14.22
N THR A 245 13.84 -16.17 13.19
CA THR A 245 15.15 -16.35 12.57
C THR A 245 15.38 -15.28 11.51
N LEU A 246 16.56 -14.66 11.52
CA LEU A 246 16.95 -13.67 10.50
C LEU A 246 16.94 -14.31 9.10
N ILE A 247 16.26 -13.69 8.14
CA ILE A 247 16.24 -14.16 6.75
C ILE A 247 17.54 -13.74 6.04
N GLN A 248 18.09 -14.65 5.24
CA GLN A 248 19.31 -14.41 4.47
C GLN A 248 19.01 -13.57 3.22
N ASP A 249 20.04 -12.98 2.62
CA ASP A 249 19.88 -12.14 1.42
C ASP A 249 19.29 -12.92 0.24
N SER A 250 19.61 -14.21 0.11
CA SER A 250 19.00 -15.10 -0.89
C SER A 250 17.49 -15.29 -0.71
N GLN A 251 16.98 -15.08 0.51
CA GLN A 251 15.56 -15.20 0.85
C GLN A 251 14.83 -13.85 0.79
N LYS A 252 15.57 -12.73 0.68
CA LYS A 252 14.99 -11.39 0.53
C LYS A 252 14.46 -11.11 -0.87
N HIS A 253 14.69 -12.02 -1.81
CA HIS A 253 14.14 -11.97 -3.15
C HIS A 253 13.24 -13.18 -3.37
N ILE A 254 11.96 -12.91 -3.60
CA ILE A 254 10.95 -13.91 -3.92
C ILE A 254 10.63 -13.75 -5.39
N ASP A 255 10.95 -14.76 -6.19
CA ASP A 255 10.66 -14.78 -7.62
C ASP A 255 9.47 -15.71 -7.91
N CYS A 256 8.36 -15.08 -8.26
CA CYS A 256 7.12 -15.74 -8.69
C CYS A 256 6.72 -15.25 -10.09
N SER A 257 7.70 -14.83 -10.88
CA SER A 257 7.52 -14.46 -12.28
C SER A 257 7.05 -15.66 -13.13
N GLY A 258 7.30 -16.88 -12.64
CA GLY A 258 6.86 -18.15 -13.20
C GLY A 258 5.38 -18.45 -13.04
N LEU A 259 4.64 -17.74 -12.17
CA LEU A 259 3.20 -17.97 -12.03
C LEU A 259 2.48 -17.73 -13.36
N ASP A 260 1.61 -18.66 -13.73
CA ASP A 260 0.72 -18.55 -14.87
C ASP A 260 -0.60 -19.28 -14.59
N LEU A 261 -1.64 -18.90 -15.32
CA LEU A 261 -2.96 -19.52 -15.17
C LEU A 261 -3.13 -20.77 -16.06
N TYR A 262 -2.13 -21.14 -16.85
CA TYR A 262 -2.13 -22.37 -17.64
C TYR A 262 -1.99 -23.60 -16.75
N HIS A 263 -1.21 -23.47 -15.67
CA HIS A 263 -1.00 -24.53 -14.70
C HIS A 263 -2.01 -24.50 -13.56
N CYS A 264 -3.04 -23.65 -13.61
CA CYS A 264 -4.11 -23.71 -12.60
C CYS A 264 -4.85 -25.06 -12.69
N PRO A 265 -4.91 -25.87 -11.60
CA PRO A 265 -5.47 -27.21 -11.68
C PRO A 265 -6.94 -27.24 -12.11
N ALA A 266 -7.23 -28.00 -13.16
CA ALA A 266 -8.60 -28.25 -13.62
C ALA A 266 -9.27 -29.44 -12.92
N PHE A 267 -8.48 -30.26 -12.23
CA PHE A 267 -8.91 -31.47 -11.53
C PHE A 267 -8.15 -31.57 -10.20
N GLU A 268 -8.67 -30.94 -9.16
CA GLU A 268 -8.16 -31.01 -7.79
C GLU A 268 -9.10 -31.87 -6.93
N ASP A 269 -8.56 -32.74 -6.08
CA ASP A 269 -9.36 -33.43 -5.07
C ASP A 269 -9.47 -32.56 -3.82
N VAL A 270 -10.67 -32.09 -3.52
CA VAL A 270 -10.96 -31.29 -2.33
C VAL A 270 -12.15 -31.90 -1.61
N ALA A 271 -11.91 -32.38 -0.39
CA ALA A 271 -12.94 -33.01 0.44
C ALA A 271 -13.67 -34.20 -0.22
N GLY A 272 -13.01 -34.91 -1.15
CA GLY A 272 -13.58 -36.06 -1.87
C GLY A 272 -14.30 -35.69 -3.17
N ASP A 273 -14.39 -34.40 -3.50
CA ASP A 273 -14.90 -33.90 -4.78
C ASP A 273 -13.74 -33.53 -5.71
N THR A 274 -13.88 -33.86 -7.00
CA THR A 274 -12.98 -33.34 -8.04
C THR A 274 -13.47 -31.98 -8.52
N VAL A 275 -12.69 -30.93 -8.28
CA VAL A 275 -13.07 -29.54 -8.56
C VAL A 275 -12.11 -28.86 -9.55
N ASP A 276 -12.65 -27.95 -10.34
CA ASP A 276 -11.87 -27.06 -11.21
C ASP A 276 -11.53 -25.77 -10.48
N LEU A 277 -10.24 -25.55 -10.20
CA LEU A 277 -9.75 -24.38 -9.46
C LEU A 277 -9.64 -23.12 -10.33
N ARG A 278 -9.90 -23.21 -11.64
CA ARG A 278 -9.84 -22.03 -12.52
C ARG A 278 -11.00 -21.08 -12.19
N ALA A 279 -10.66 -19.85 -11.85
CA ALA A 279 -11.64 -18.77 -11.72
C ALA A 279 -11.99 -18.27 -13.11
N THR A 280 -13.22 -18.55 -13.55
CA THR A 280 -13.68 -18.22 -14.91
C THR A 280 -14.80 -17.20 -14.92
N MET A 281 -14.80 -16.34 -15.94
CA MET A 281 -15.89 -15.41 -16.23
C MET A 281 -16.04 -15.32 -17.74
N GLY A 282 -17.26 -15.55 -18.25
CA GLY A 282 -17.51 -15.59 -19.70
C GLY A 282 -16.65 -16.63 -20.43
N GLY A 283 -16.40 -17.78 -19.78
CA GLY A 283 -15.59 -18.88 -20.31
C GLY A 283 -14.08 -18.66 -20.29
N LYS A 284 -13.58 -17.57 -19.70
CA LYS A 284 -12.14 -17.24 -19.68
C LYS A 284 -11.56 -17.45 -18.30
N VAL A 285 -10.36 -18.04 -18.24
CA VAL A 285 -9.61 -18.20 -16.99
C VAL A 285 -8.92 -16.88 -16.64
N LEU A 286 -9.29 -16.29 -15.50
CA LEU A 286 -8.85 -14.95 -15.06
C LEU A 286 -8.19 -14.95 -13.67
N GLY A 287 -8.20 -16.09 -12.99
CA GLY A 287 -7.53 -16.32 -11.72
C GLY A 287 -7.49 -17.81 -11.41
N CYS A 288 -6.79 -18.16 -10.34
CA CYS A 288 -6.73 -19.51 -9.83
C CYS A 288 -7.13 -19.50 -8.35
N TYR A 289 -8.20 -20.22 -8.01
CA TYR A 289 -8.60 -20.44 -6.63
C TYR A 289 -7.58 -21.35 -5.93
N SER A 290 -7.36 -21.12 -4.64
CA SER A 290 -6.86 -22.19 -3.78
C SER A 290 -7.98 -23.20 -3.47
N PRO A 291 -7.65 -24.41 -3.00
CA PRO A 291 -8.66 -25.41 -2.59
C PRO A 291 -9.71 -24.85 -1.62
N CYS A 292 -9.28 -24.13 -0.57
CA CYS A 292 -10.22 -23.52 0.38
C CYS A 292 -11.11 -22.46 -0.29
N SER A 293 -10.50 -21.57 -1.07
CA SER A 293 -11.22 -20.49 -1.73
C SER A 293 -12.25 -21.00 -2.73
N LYS A 294 -11.93 -22.05 -3.50
CA LYS A 294 -12.88 -22.66 -4.44
C LYS A 294 -14.13 -23.17 -3.72
N MET A 295 -13.99 -23.65 -2.48
CA MET A 295 -15.11 -24.20 -1.72
C MET A 295 -15.86 -23.15 -0.90
N THR A 296 -15.39 -21.89 -0.85
CA THR A 296 -15.93 -20.88 0.09
C THR A 296 -16.23 -19.52 -0.53
N LEU A 297 -15.70 -19.21 -1.71
CA LEU A 297 -15.93 -17.97 -2.45
C LEU A 297 -17.00 -18.18 -3.52
N ARG A 298 -18.09 -17.41 -3.47
CA ARG A 298 -19.29 -17.58 -4.32
C ARG A 298 -19.30 -16.75 -5.60
N GLN A 299 -18.23 -16.01 -5.86
CA GLN A 299 -18.13 -15.12 -7.00
C GLN A 299 -18.12 -15.90 -8.31
N TRP A 300 -18.65 -15.28 -9.37
CA TRP A 300 -18.70 -15.85 -10.73
C TRP A 300 -19.34 -17.24 -10.78
N ASP A 301 -20.58 -17.34 -10.27
CA ASP A 301 -21.43 -18.54 -10.33
C ASP A 301 -20.77 -19.81 -9.76
N ASN A 302 -19.95 -19.64 -8.72
CA ASN A 302 -19.32 -20.77 -8.04
C ASN A 302 -20.29 -21.43 -7.05
N ASP A 303 -21.20 -22.24 -7.59
CA ASP A 303 -22.26 -22.93 -6.83
C ASP A 303 -21.72 -23.86 -5.74
N LEU A 304 -20.51 -24.41 -5.91
CA LEU A 304 -19.84 -25.26 -4.92
C LEU A 304 -19.63 -24.56 -3.57
N ALA A 305 -19.55 -23.22 -3.56
CA ALA A 305 -19.35 -22.43 -2.35
C ALA A 305 -20.66 -21.98 -1.67
N VAL A 306 -21.82 -22.28 -2.26
CA VAL A 306 -23.12 -21.88 -1.71
C VAL A 306 -23.39 -22.64 -0.41
N GLY A 307 -23.67 -21.89 0.66
CA GLY A 307 -23.90 -22.46 1.99
C GLY A 307 -22.64 -22.93 2.72
N ARG A 308 -21.47 -22.85 2.10
CA ARG A 308 -20.20 -23.33 2.67
C ARG A 308 -19.47 -22.25 3.47
N SER A 309 -18.64 -22.69 4.40
CA SER A 309 -17.78 -21.84 5.23
C SER A 309 -16.40 -22.48 5.43
N PRO A 310 -15.32 -21.70 5.61
CA PRO A 310 -14.01 -22.24 6.01
C PRO A 310 -14.03 -23.09 7.29
N LYS A 311 -15.08 -22.96 8.11
CA LYS A 311 -15.27 -23.71 9.37
C LYS A 311 -16.04 -25.02 9.20
N ASP A 312 -16.50 -25.34 7.99
CA ASP A 312 -17.17 -26.62 7.72
C ASP A 312 -16.19 -27.77 7.95
N HIS A 313 -16.67 -28.83 8.60
CA HIS A 313 -15.81 -29.92 9.12
C HIS A 313 -14.92 -30.56 8.05
N ASP A 314 -15.45 -30.77 6.85
CA ASP A 314 -14.75 -31.34 5.71
C ASP A 314 -13.78 -30.37 5.01
N LEU A 315 -13.94 -29.06 5.23
CA LEU A 315 -13.04 -28.02 4.71
C LEU A 315 -11.95 -27.60 5.70
N LEU A 316 -12.08 -27.93 6.99
CA LEU A 316 -11.06 -27.66 8.02
C LEU A 316 -9.63 -28.02 7.57
N PRO A 317 -9.36 -29.18 6.92
CA PRO A 317 -8.02 -29.56 6.56
C PRO A 317 -7.44 -28.79 5.36
N TYR A 318 -8.27 -28.03 4.64
CA TYR A 318 -7.91 -27.22 3.47
C TYR A 318 -7.87 -25.73 3.79
N CYS A 319 -8.78 -25.27 4.64
CA CYS A 319 -8.92 -23.87 5.05
C CYS A 319 -8.14 -23.51 6.31
N CYS A 320 -7.83 -24.51 7.15
CA CYS A 320 -7.07 -24.37 8.38
C CYS A 320 -7.48 -23.18 9.27
N PRO A 321 -8.77 -23.02 9.60
CA PRO A 321 -9.18 -21.98 10.53
C PRO A 321 -8.63 -22.27 11.93
N THR A 322 -8.00 -21.28 12.55
CA THR A 322 -7.51 -21.40 13.92
C THR A 322 -8.30 -20.48 14.85
N PRO A 323 -9.00 -21.01 15.88
CA PRO A 323 -9.35 -22.43 16.13
C PRO A 323 -10.43 -22.98 15.15
N PRO A 324 -10.65 -24.32 15.06
CA PRO A 324 -10.10 -25.39 15.90
C PRO A 324 -8.83 -26.05 15.38
N VAL A 325 -8.39 -25.77 14.15
CA VAL A 325 -7.22 -26.42 13.55
C VAL A 325 -5.97 -25.70 14.04
N SER A 326 -5.02 -26.44 14.62
CA SER A 326 -3.69 -25.92 14.96
C SER A 326 -2.80 -25.80 13.72
N PRO A 327 -1.75 -24.95 13.75
CA PRO A 327 -0.77 -24.89 12.67
C PRO A 327 -0.15 -26.26 12.34
N GLU A 328 0.10 -27.09 13.36
CA GLU A 328 0.69 -28.43 13.22
C GLU A 328 -0.28 -29.38 12.52
N GLU A 329 -1.56 -29.39 12.90
CA GLU A 329 -2.60 -30.19 12.24
C GLU A 329 -2.81 -29.76 10.79
N CYS A 330 -2.82 -28.45 10.51
CA CYS A 330 -2.94 -27.95 9.15
C CYS A 330 -1.77 -28.43 8.26
N LYS A 331 -0.53 -28.33 8.75
CA LYS A 331 0.66 -28.79 8.03
C LYS A 331 0.68 -30.30 7.79
N ALA A 332 0.06 -31.07 8.68
CA ALA A 332 -0.12 -32.51 8.54
C ALA A 332 -1.33 -32.88 7.67
N GLY A 333 -2.18 -31.91 7.32
CA GLY A 333 -3.38 -32.08 6.52
C GLY A 333 -3.12 -32.29 5.03
N PRO A 334 -4.19 -32.62 4.27
CA PRO A 334 -4.13 -32.93 2.84
C PRO A 334 -3.79 -31.72 1.97
N ILE A 335 -3.96 -30.50 2.48
CA ILE A 335 -3.72 -29.26 1.73
C ILE A 335 -2.30 -29.19 1.16
N ARG A 336 -1.30 -29.68 1.90
CA ARG A 336 0.11 -29.68 1.47
C ARG A 336 0.36 -30.56 0.24
N SER A 337 -0.46 -31.59 0.04
CA SER A 337 -0.38 -32.53 -1.08
C SER A 337 -1.27 -32.18 -2.27
N THR A 338 -2.07 -31.11 -2.19
CA THR A 338 -2.92 -30.67 -3.31
C THR A 338 -2.09 -30.29 -4.54
N GLU A 339 -2.63 -30.52 -5.73
CA GLU A 339 -1.98 -30.14 -6.99
C GLU A 339 -1.75 -28.63 -7.06
N TYR A 340 -2.63 -27.83 -6.46
CA TYR A 340 -2.45 -26.39 -6.28
C TYR A 340 -1.15 -26.07 -5.56
N VAL A 341 -0.93 -26.61 -4.36
CA VAL A 341 0.29 -26.35 -3.57
C VAL A 341 1.53 -26.90 -4.26
N GLN A 342 1.45 -28.09 -4.87
CA GLN A 342 2.57 -28.65 -5.62
C GLN A 342 2.93 -27.79 -6.84
N THR A 343 1.93 -27.24 -7.51
CA THR A 343 2.13 -26.34 -8.65
C THR A 343 2.74 -25.01 -8.22
N LEU A 344 2.28 -24.42 -7.12
CA LEU A 344 2.90 -23.20 -6.59
C LEU A 344 4.36 -23.42 -6.18
N LYS A 345 4.69 -24.55 -5.55
CA LYS A 345 6.07 -24.89 -5.19
C LYS A 345 6.99 -24.99 -6.40
N ARG A 346 6.46 -25.35 -7.58
CA ARG A 346 7.20 -25.37 -8.85
C ARG A 346 7.35 -23.97 -9.46
N MET A 347 6.30 -23.16 -9.46
CA MET A 347 6.27 -21.87 -10.15
C MET A 347 6.80 -20.68 -9.32
N CYS A 348 6.76 -20.79 -8.00
CA CYS A 348 6.95 -19.69 -7.05
C CYS A 348 7.52 -20.27 -5.74
N PRO A 349 8.75 -20.83 -5.76
CA PRO A 349 9.36 -21.42 -4.58
C PRO A 349 9.58 -20.35 -3.51
N GLY A 350 9.11 -20.61 -2.30
CA GLY A 350 9.30 -19.72 -1.15
C GLY A 350 8.08 -18.91 -0.73
N VAL A 351 6.93 -19.04 -1.38
CA VAL A 351 5.68 -18.35 -0.99
C VAL A 351 4.67 -19.32 -0.37
N TYR A 352 3.78 -18.79 0.47
CA TYR A 352 2.65 -19.53 1.01
C TYR A 352 1.65 -19.97 -0.06
N GLY A 353 1.46 -21.28 -0.20
CA GLY A 353 0.33 -21.86 -0.95
C GLY A 353 -0.90 -22.16 -0.10
N PHE A 354 -0.76 -22.18 1.22
CA PHE A 354 -1.85 -22.40 2.17
C PHE A 354 -1.50 -21.82 3.55
N ALA A 355 -2.48 -21.74 4.45
CA ALA A 355 -2.25 -21.25 5.79
C ALA A 355 -1.20 -22.10 6.51
N TYR A 356 -0.22 -21.46 7.16
CA TYR A 356 0.87 -22.15 7.86
C TYR A 356 1.82 -22.99 6.99
N ASP A 357 1.89 -22.74 5.68
CA ASP A 357 2.92 -23.33 4.82
C ASP A 357 4.35 -22.99 5.33
N ASP A 358 5.34 -23.79 4.96
CA ASP A 358 6.71 -23.73 5.50
C ASP A 358 7.61 -22.67 4.83
N GLY A 359 7.04 -21.83 3.96
CA GLY A 359 7.73 -20.81 3.16
C GLY A 359 8.10 -19.49 3.88
N MET A 360 8.46 -18.47 3.09
CA MET A 360 8.74 -17.10 3.52
C MET A 360 7.44 -16.44 3.95
N GLY A 361 7.08 -16.77 5.18
CA GLY A 361 5.76 -16.52 5.67
C GLY A 361 5.45 -15.11 6.11
N LEU A 362 4.72 -14.97 7.22
CA LEU A 362 4.65 -13.69 7.93
C LEU A 362 6.07 -13.27 8.34
N LEU A 363 6.58 -12.24 7.69
CA LEU A 363 7.89 -11.66 7.94
C LEU A 363 7.75 -10.50 8.92
N ARG A 364 8.67 -10.46 9.87
CA ARG A 364 8.83 -9.32 10.78
C ARG A 364 10.08 -8.56 10.40
N CYS A 365 9.93 -7.33 9.94
CA CYS A 365 11.00 -6.49 9.43
C CYS A 365 11.20 -5.22 10.27
N ASP A 366 12.40 -4.65 10.22
CA ASP A 366 12.65 -3.33 10.80
C ASP A 366 11.84 -2.25 10.07
N SER A 367 11.35 -1.22 10.76
CA SER A 367 10.59 -0.09 10.16
C SER A 367 11.36 0.73 9.10
N SER A 368 12.66 0.50 8.95
CA SER A 368 13.48 1.09 7.88
C SER A 368 13.46 0.31 6.56
N THR A 369 12.88 -0.90 6.57
CA THR A 369 12.85 -1.81 5.43
C THR A 369 12.08 -1.21 4.25
N LYS A 370 12.57 -1.44 3.04
CA LYS A 370 11.91 -1.06 1.78
C LYS A 370 11.52 -2.30 0.98
N TYR A 371 10.38 -2.23 0.33
CA TYR A 371 9.76 -3.32 -0.42
C TYR A 371 9.55 -2.87 -1.86
N LEU A 372 10.15 -3.60 -2.79
CA LEU A 372 9.88 -3.47 -4.22
C LEU A 372 9.02 -4.67 -4.65
N PHE A 373 7.74 -4.42 -4.89
CA PHE A 373 6.80 -5.40 -5.41
C PHE A 373 6.65 -5.19 -6.92
N THR A 374 7.18 -6.11 -7.71
CA THR A 374 7.13 -6.03 -9.17
C THR A 374 5.98 -6.90 -9.66
N VAL A 375 4.98 -6.30 -10.30
CA VAL A 375 3.84 -6.99 -10.89
C VAL A 375 4.16 -7.36 -12.33
N GLY A 376 4.04 -8.63 -12.67
CA GLY A 376 4.17 -9.15 -14.03
C GLY A 376 2.83 -9.14 -14.79
N CYS A 377 2.88 -9.47 -16.08
CA CYS A 377 1.68 -9.46 -16.91
C CYS A 377 0.80 -10.68 -16.71
N PRO A 378 -0.53 -10.54 -16.85
CA PRO A 378 -1.43 -11.68 -16.84
C PRO A 378 -1.07 -12.71 -17.92
N LYS A 379 -0.81 -13.95 -17.49
CA LYS A 379 -0.57 -15.10 -18.37
C LYS A 379 -1.81 -15.99 -18.37
N THR A 380 -2.76 -15.69 -19.25
CA THR A 380 -4.04 -16.41 -19.35
C THR A 380 -4.02 -17.42 -20.51
N PRO A 381 -4.64 -18.61 -20.36
CA PRO A 381 -4.82 -19.61 -21.42
C PRO A 381 -5.45 -19.09 -22.72
N ASP A 382 -6.39 -18.15 -22.59
CA ASP A 382 -7.15 -17.64 -23.71
C ASP A 382 -6.47 -16.38 -24.29
N VAL A 383 -5.52 -16.60 -25.20
CA VAL A 383 -4.90 -15.53 -25.99
C VAL A 383 -5.91 -15.07 -27.04
N GLY A 384 -6.53 -13.94 -26.76
CA GLY A 384 -7.52 -13.30 -27.63
C GLY A 384 -8.78 -12.98 -26.84
N ILE A 385 -8.69 -12.00 -25.93
CA ILE A 385 -9.92 -11.36 -25.47
C ILE A 385 -10.42 -10.56 -26.67
N PRO A 386 -11.58 -10.89 -27.27
CA PRO A 386 -12.10 -10.05 -28.34
C PRO A 386 -12.21 -8.64 -27.79
N ASP A 387 -11.77 -7.65 -28.57
CA ASP A 387 -11.92 -6.24 -28.24
C ASP A 387 -13.35 -5.92 -27.80
N GLU A 388 -14.35 -6.70 -28.25
CA GLU A 388 -15.74 -6.63 -27.82
C GLU A 388 -15.97 -6.78 -26.31
N LEU A 389 -15.25 -7.66 -25.59
CA LEU A 389 -15.42 -7.80 -24.12
C LEU A 389 -14.81 -6.61 -23.37
N ILE A 390 -13.69 -6.08 -23.87
CA ILE A 390 -13.05 -4.87 -23.36
C ILE A 390 -13.90 -3.63 -23.71
N ALA A 391 -14.46 -3.58 -24.92
CA ALA A 391 -15.29 -2.49 -25.42
C ALA A 391 -16.65 -2.46 -24.71
N LYS A 392 -17.29 -3.62 -24.52
CA LYS A 392 -18.52 -3.76 -23.71
C LYS A 392 -18.29 -3.22 -22.30
N ARG A 393 -17.11 -3.40 -21.72
CA ARG A 393 -16.71 -2.83 -20.41
C ARG A 393 -16.36 -1.34 -20.45
N LYS A 394 -15.66 -0.84 -21.48
CA LYS A 394 -15.44 0.61 -21.68
C LYS A 394 -16.75 1.41 -21.89
N LEU A 395 -17.79 0.75 -22.39
CA LEU A 395 -19.14 1.31 -22.54
C LEU A 395 -19.90 1.42 -21.21
N TRP A 396 -19.45 0.74 -20.15
CA TRP A 396 -19.87 0.99 -18.77
C TRP A 396 -19.20 2.25 -18.24
N ARG A 397 -19.48 3.39 -18.88
CA ARG A 397 -19.62 4.60 -18.07
C ARG A 397 -20.72 4.27 -17.09
N LEU A 398 -20.42 4.30 -15.79
CA LEU A 398 -21.47 4.47 -14.79
C LEU A 398 -22.46 5.48 -15.37
N PRO A 399 -23.80 5.23 -15.34
CA PRO A 399 -24.73 6.29 -15.67
C PRO A 399 -24.25 7.54 -14.93
N PRO A 400 -24.18 8.72 -15.58
CA PRO A 400 -23.85 9.94 -14.86
C PRO A 400 -24.68 9.89 -13.59
N LEU A 401 -24.02 9.99 -12.42
CA LEU A 401 -24.70 10.12 -11.14
C LEU A 401 -25.93 10.97 -11.40
N PRO A 402 -27.16 10.51 -11.05
CA PRO A 402 -28.36 11.26 -11.35
C PRO A 402 -28.06 12.69 -10.96
N SER A 403 -28.11 13.59 -11.96
CA SER A 403 -27.65 14.97 -11.81
C SER A 403 -28.15 15.44 -10.47
N VAL A 404 -27.25 15.56 -9.50
CA VAL A 404 -27.61 16.10 -8.18
C VAL A 404 -28.25 17.42 -8.57
N PRO A 405 -29.54 17.62 -8.27
CA PRO A 405 -30.16 18.88 -8.61
C PRO A 405 -29.26 19.92 -7.97
N THR A 406 -28.74 20.83 -8.78
CA THR A 406 -28.01 22.02 -8.34
C THR A 406 -29.00 22.90 -7.58
N LYS A 407 -29.49 22.41 -6.44
CA LYS A 407 -30.04 23.21 -5.38
C LYS A 407 -28.82 23.80 -4.69
N GLY A 408 -28.70 25.12 -4.81
CA GLY A 408 -27.60 25.89 -4.26
C GLY A 408 -27.32 25.52 -2.82
N CYS A 409 -26.04 25.56 -2.44
CA CYS A 409 -25.63 25.43 -1.05
C CYS A 409 -26.45 26.40 -0.19
N HIS A 410 -27.19 25.87 0.78
CA HIS A 410 -27.86 26.65 1.79
C HIS A 410 -26.87 27.00 2.91
N ILE A 411 -27.10 28.11 3.61
CA ILE A 411 -26.32 28.48 4.80
C ILE A 411 -26.38 27.32 5.81
N GLY A 412 -25.22 26.78 6.17
CA GLY A 412 -25.09 25.61 7.06
C GLY A 412 -24.75 24.27 6.36
N ALA A 413 -24.68 24.23 5.02
CA ALA A 413 -24.22 23.04 4.31
C ALA A 413 -22.71 22.84 4.46
N VAL A 414 -22.29 21.60 4.76
CA VAL A 414 -20.88 21.18 4.84
C VAL A 414 -20.41 20.82 3.44
N ALA A 415 -19.39 21.51 2.94
CA ALA A 415 -18.72 21.16 1.68
C ALA A 415 -17.46 20.33 1.98
N ILE A 416 -17.19 19.33 1.15
CA ILE A 416 -15.98 18.50 1.21
C ILE A 416 -15.00 19.08 0.17
N CYS A 417 -13.84 19.59 0.62
CA CYS A 417 -12.82 20.10 -0.31
C CYS A 417 -12.04 18.91 -0.95
N PRO A 418 -11.39 19.09 -2.13
CA PRO A 418 -10.76 18.02 -2.90
C PRO A 418 -9.60 17.30 -2.19
N ASP A 419 -9.10 17.84 -1.09
CA ASP A 419 -8.09 17.28 -0.20
C ASP A 419 -8.70 16.49 0.99
N GLY A 420 -10.04 16.40 1.06
CA GLY A 420 -10.76 15.70 2.13
C GLY A 420 -11.02 16.54 3.38
N GLY A 421 -10.67 17.83 3.40
CA GLY A 421 -11.00 18.75 4.48
C GLY A 421 -12.51 19.06 4.57
N ARG A 422 -13.03 19.26 5.79
CA ARG A 422 -14.38 19.79 6.04
C ARG A 422 -14.29 21.27 6.35
N CYS A 423 -14.96 22.12 5.57
CA CYS A 423 -15.07 23.56 5.84
C CYS A 423 -16.50 23.94 6.22
N SER A 424 -16.66 24.80 7.23
CA SER A 424 -17.91 25.50 7.53
C SER A 424 -17.95 26.85 6.80
N ALA A 425 -19.14 27.46 6.72
CA ALA A 425 -19.44 28.67 5.95
C ALA A 425 -18.60 29.92 6.31
N GLU A 426 -17.73 29.85 7.31
CA GLU A 426 -16.90 30.97 7.78
C GLU A 426 -15.48 30.97 7.18
N SER A 427 -15.07 29.91 6.46
CA SER A 427 -13.74 29.79 5.84
C SER A 427 -13.79 29.11 4.46
N PRO A 428 -14.01 29.86 3.35
CA PRO A 428 -14.11 29.27 2.01
C PRO A 428 -12.73 28.85 1.42
N CYS A 429 -12.68 27.69 0.76
CA CYS A 429 -11.52 27.18 0.00
C CYS A 429 -11.30 28.00 -1.29
N CYS A 430 -10.04 28.30 -1.66
CA CYS A 430 -9.69 28.79 -3.00
C CYS A 430 -9.72 27.65 -4.03
N SER A 431 -10.01 27.97 -5.29
CA SER A 431 -10.11 26.98 -6.39
C SER A 431 -8.80 26.28 -6.77
N ASP A 432 -7.66 26.68 -6.16
CA ASP A 432 -6.36 26.03 -6.30
C ASP A 432 -5.99 25.12 -5.11
N GLY A 433 -6.89 24.96 -4.13
CA GLY A 433 -6.66 24.12 -2.95
C GLY A 433 -5.86 24.78 -1.83
N SER A 434 -5.60 26.09 -1.88
CA SER A 434 -5.00 26.81 -0.76
C SER A 434 -6.04 27.24 0.30
N LEU A 435 -5.62 27.25 1.57
CA LEU A 435 -6.38 27.81 2.70
C LEU A 435 -6.10 29.32 2.82
N CYS A 436 -7.13 30.16 2.98
CA CYS A 436 -6.94 31.57 3.32
C CYS A 436 -6.25 31.70 4.70
N PRO A 437 -5.34 32.67 4.90
CA PRO A 437 -4.86 32.98 6.24
C PRO A 437 -6.05 33.45 7.09
N SER A 438 -6.14 32.92 8.30
CA SER A 438 -7.20 33.23 9.27
C SER A 438 -7.44 34.73 9.41
N TRP A 439 -8.70 35.13 9.39
CA TRP A 439 -9.13 36.51 9.56
C TRP A 439 -8.75 37.01 10.97
N GLY A 440 -7.64 37.75 11.01
CA GLY A 440 -7.06 38.34 12.20
C GLY A 440 -5.92 39.31 11.84
N ALA A 441 -6.08 40.05 10.74
CA ALA A 441 -5.30 41.23 10.43
C ALA A 441 -6.13 42.12 9.51
N MET A 442 -6.50 43.29 10.01
CA MET A 442 -7.15 44.35 9.24
C MET A 442 -6.18 44.94 8.20
N GLU A 443 -6.82 45.38 7.11
CA GLU A 443 -6.41 46.47 6.20
C GLU A 443 -5.27 46.18 5.20
N ASP A 444 -5.60 46.46 3.93
CA ASP A 444 -4.73 46.51 2.75
C ASP A 444 -4.26 45.18 2.13
N ALA A 445 -5.18 44.46 1.47
CA ALA A 445 -4.83 43.47 0.45
C ALA A 445 -5.51 43.76 -0.90
N SER A 446 -5.18 44.92 -1.47
CA SER A 446 -5.24 45.12 -2.93
C SER A 446 -4.01 44.45 -3.59
N ALA A 447 -3.87 43.13 -3.46
CA ALA A 447 -2.91 42.32 -4.22
C ALA A 447 -3.13 40.83 -3.94
N GLY A 448 -3.50 40.03 -4.95
CA GLY A 448 -3.29 38.57 -4.83
C GLY A 448 -4.23 37.60 -5.54
N CYS A 449 -5.33 38.02 -6.17
CA CYS A 449 -6.10 37.13 -7.05
C CYS A 449 -5.90 37.52 -8.52
N PRO A 450 -5.17 36.74 -9.33
CA PRO A 450 -4.79 37.13 -10.70
C PRO A 450 -5.88 36.89 -11.77
N GLN A 451 -7.18 36.93 -11.43
CA GLN A 451 -8.28 36.89 -12.41
C GLN A 451 -9.50 37.70 -11.94
N PRO A 452 -10.16 38.48 -12.83
CA PRO A 452 -11.41 39.17 -12.49
C PRO A 452 -12.57 38.18 -12.32
N LYS A 453 -13.43 38.48 -11.33
CA LYS A 453 -14.69 37.78 -11.04
C LYS A 453 -15.51 37.56 -12.32
N ARG A 454 -15.75 36.30 -12.72
CA ARG A 454 -16.87 35.97 -13.61
C ARG A 454 -18.00 35.37 -12.75
N LEU A 455 -19.16 36.01 -12.84
CA LEU A 455 -20.46 35.72 -12.21
C LEU A 455 -20.73 36.40 -10.86
N THR A 456 -21.32 37.58 -10.95
CA THR A 456 -22.20 38.19 -9.95
C THR A 456 -23.57 37.51 -10.01
N CYS A 457 -23.99 36.83 -8.94
CA CYS A 457 -25.41 36.59 -8.68
C CYS A 457 -25.98 37.85 -8.03
N VAL A 458 -26.51 38.76 -8.83
CA VAL A 458 -27.46 39.78 -8.35
C VAL A 458 -28.85 39.17 -8.39
N ALA A 459 -29.51 39.15 -7.25
CA ALA A 459 -30.93 38.87 -7.15
C ALA A 459 -31.71 40.13 -7.53
N GLU A 460 -32.58 40.05 -8.53
CA GLU A 460 -33.71 40.97 -8.67
C GLU A 460 -35.01 40.19 -8.42
N THR A 461 -35.48 40.34 -7.19
CA THR A 461 -36.87 40.64 -6.79
C THR A 461 -38.00 40.31 -7.76
N SER A 462 -38.85 39.35 -7.36
CA SER A 462 -40.30 39.57 -7.23
C SER A 462 -40.92 38.60 -6.21
N TRP A 463 -41.56 39.17 -5.19
CA TRP A 463 -42.35 38.55 -4.11
C TRP A 463 -43.72 38.01 -4.62
N PRO A 464 -44.53 37.26 -3.83
CA PRO A 464 -44.82 35.84 -4.03
C PRO A 464 -46.23 35.55 -4.57
N SER A 465 -46.51 34.29 -4.92
CA SER A 465 -47.86 33.72 -4.77
C SER A 465 -47.85 32.73 -3.61
N LEU A 466 -48.69 33.01 -2.61
CA LEU A 466 -49.09 32.08 -1.58
C LEU A 466 -49.67 30.82 -2.24
N ASP A 467 -49.06 29.68 -1.97
CA ASP A 467 -49.71 28.37 -1.79
C ASP A 467 -48.59 27.33 -1.70
N MET A 468 -48.11 27.09 -0.47
CA MET A 468 -47.49 25.85 0.00
C MET A 468 -46.85 26.08 1.38
N CYS A 469 -47.65 25.98 2.44
CA CYS A 469 -47.15 25.66 3.78
C CYS A 469 -47.92 24.45 4.27
N GLU A 470 -47.23 23.36 4.60
CA GLU A 470 -47.83 22.22 5.27
C GLU A 470 -47.67 22.37 6.80
N VAL A 471 -48.57 21.73 7.53
CA VAL A 471 -48.58 21.75 9.00
C VAL A 471 -47.31 21.08 9.53
N GLY A 472 -46.40 21.86 10.10
CA GLY A 472 -45.16 21.37 10.70
C GLY A 472 -43.93 22.25 10.48
N ASP A 473 -43.99 23.26 9.60
CA ASP A 473 -42.83 24.10 9.30
C ASP A 473 -42.55 25.16 10.38
N PHE A 474 -41.29 25.18 10.85
CA PHE A 474 -40.74 26.23 11.71
C PHE A 474 -40.27 27.42 10.85
N VAL A 475 -40.90 28.58 11.03
CA VAL A 475 -40.56 29.82 10.31
C VAL A 475 -39.80 30.76 11.25
N PRO A 476 -38.49 31.02 11.03
CA PRO A 476 -37.76 32.00 11.83
C PRO A 476 -38.05 33.44 11.35
N CYS A 477 -38.63 34.27 12.22
CA CYS A 477 -38.71 35.71 12.03
C CYS A 477 -37.34 36.37 12.34
N PRO A 478 -36.86 37.34 11.54
CA PRO A 478 -35.70 38.13 11.91
C PRO A 478 -36.16 39.25 12.86
N VAL A 479 -35.83 39.15 14.15
CA VAL A 479 -35.84 40.30 15.06
C VAL A 479 -34.40 40.78 15.28
N SER A 480 -34.23 42.03 14.91
CA SER A 480 -33.04 42.88 14.93
C SER A 480 -32.74 43.41 16.33
N GLY A 481 -31.45 43.33 16.73
CA GLY A 481 -30.82 44.14 17.79
C GLY A 481 -31.32 43.90 19.23
N PRO A 482 -30.62 44.36 20.29
CA PRO A 482 -29.86 45.62 20.32
C PRO A 482 -28.50 45.57 21.06
N GLN A 483 -27.66 46.59 20.83
CA GLN A 483 -26.75 47.09 21.86
C GLN A 483 -27.09 48.55 22.13
N LEU A 484 -27.59 48.84 23.33
CA LEU A 484 -27.34 50.09 24.02
C LEU A 484 -27.48 49.84 25.52
N GLY A 485 -26.43 50.20 26.27
CA GLY A 485 -26.29 49.86 27.68
C GLY A 485 -27.15 50.71 28.61
N THR A 486 -27.41 50.19 29.81
CA THR A 486 -27.54 50.96 31.05
C THR A 486 -27.35 50.00 32.23
N ARG A 487 -26.59 50.42 33.25
CA ARG A 487 -26.45 49.74 34.54
C ARG A 487 -27.76 49.80 35.33
N VAL A 488 -28.24 48.67 35.86
CA VAL A 488 -29.03 48.63 37.10
C VAL A 488 -28.60 47.39 37.89
N ALA A 489 -28.34 47.59 39.17
CA ALA A 489 -28.00 46.56 40.16
C ALA A 489 -29.26 46.04 40.88
N LEU A 490 -29.05 44.95 41.61
CA LEU A 490 -29.75 44.44 42.82
C LEU A 490 -30.62 43.15 42.73
N THR A 491 -30.20 42.22 43.59
CA THR A 491 -30.94 41.28 44.47
C THR A 491 -31.55 39.97 43.98
N ALA A 492 -30.85 38.89 44.31
CA ALA A 492 -31.22 37.75 45.19
C ALA A 492 -32.69 37.33 45.40
N ALA A 493 -32.96 36.03 45.17
CA ALA A 493 -33.63 35.06 46.06
C ALA A 493 -33.63 33.67 45.36
N LEU A 494 -32.90 32.64 45.80
CA LEU A 494 -33.20 31.64 46.86
C LEU A 494 -34.47 30.80 46.62
N VAL A 495 -34.29 29.46 46.56
CA VAL A 495 -35.04 28.34 47.16
C VAL A 495 -34.74 27.08 46.33
N LEU A 496 -33.84 26.17 46.75
CA LEU A 496 -33.98 25.05 47.70
C LEU A 496 -34.96 23.94 47.28
N GLN A 497 -34.41 22.76 46.96
CA GLN A 497 -34.79 21.38 47.37
C GLN A 497 -33.96 20.41 46.49
N GLN A 498 -32.95 19.63 46.94
CA GLN A 498 -32.93 18.52 47.92
C GLN A 498 -34.16 17.60 47.76
N GLN A 499 -34.09 16.29 47.51
CA GLN A 499 -33.07 15.25 47.72
C GLN A 499 -33.51 13.92 47.00
N PRO A 500 -32.74 12.80 47.10
CA PRO A 500 -32.75 11.65 46.17
C PRO A 500 -33.45 10.38 46.75
N VAL A 501 -33.03 9.20 46.24
CA VAL A 501 -33.24 7.77 46.63
C VAL A 501 -33.96 7.03 45.47
N SER A 502 -33.46 5.93 44.89
CA SER A 502 -32.62 4.81 45.37
C SER A 502 -31.57 4.34 44.37
#